data_AF-D2R386-F1
#
_entry.id   AF-D2R386-F1
#
_cell.length_a   1.000
_cell.length_b   1.000
_cell.length_c   1.000
_cell.angle_alpha   90.00
_cell.angle_beta   90.00
_cell.angle_gamma   90.00
#
_symmetry.space_group_name_H-M   'P 1'
#
loop_
_entity.id
_entity.type
_entity.pdbx_description
1 polymer ?
#
loop_
_entity_poly.entity_id
_entity_poly.type
_entity_poly.pdbx_seq_one_letter_code
_entity_poly.pdbx_strand_id
1 'polypeptide(L)'
;MNPLPETPAKTGPPQRSKLHWWLLGCFYVLAVVWGIRCAYYPAASVLEILVPLAMCTVMCIWAVADSIARSHPIPLLARFWFFILAGIVVPGYIVWSRGWRGVGKLLMHSIAWYGICLAGMFAMRTVLYGWA
;
A
#
# COMPACT_ATOMS: atom_id res chain seq x y z
N MET A 1 3.05 -31.16 39.71
CA MET A 1 2.20 -30.77 38.57
C MET A 1 2.65 -29.39 38.13
N ASN A 2 3.28 -29.26 36.96
CA ASN A 2 3.63 -27.92 36.44
C ASN A 2 2.33 -27.24 35.95
N PRO A 3 2.10 -25.97 36.29
CA PRO A 3 0.99 -25.22 35.71
C PRO A 3 1.14 -25.20 34.18
N LEU A 4 0.04 -25.42 33.48
CA LEU A 4 0.01 -25.30 32.02
C LEU A 4 0.40 -23.85 31.64
N PRO A 5 1.21 -23.65 30.59
CA PRO A 5 1.59 -22.32 30.15
C PRO A 5 0.33 -21.50 29.88
N GLU A 6 0.25 -20.32 30.51
CA GLU A 6 -0.88 -19.40 30.38
C GLU A 6 -1.15 -19.15 28.89
N THR A 7 -2.37 -19.42 28.45
CA THR A 7 -2.80 -19.20 27.08
C THR A 7 -2.56 -17.72 26.75
N PRO A 8 -1.77 -17.38 25.72
CA PRO A 8 -1.44 -15.99 25.44
C PRO A 8 -2.74 -15.20 25.28
N ALA A 9 -2.89 -14.16 26.11
CA ALA A 9 -4.07 -13.32 26.16
C ALA A 9 -4.47 -12.90 24.74
N LYS A 10 -5.75 -13.13 24.37
CA LYS A 10 -6.31 -12.70 23.08
C LYS A 10 -6.03 -11.21 22.90
N THR A 11 -5.06 -10.89 22.04
CA THR A 11 -4.73 -9.52 21.70
C THR A 11 -5.95 -8.89 21.05
N GLY A 12 -6.43 -7.78 21.62
CA GLY A 12 -7.54 -7.01 21.07
C GLY A 12 -7.28 -6.57 19.63
N PRO A 13 -8.29 -6.04 18.92
CA PRO A 13 -8.12 -5.57 17.56
C PRO A 13 -6.97 -4.54 17.51
N PRO A 14 -6.05 -4.65 16.54
CA PRO A 14 -4.89 -3.77 16.48
C PRO A 14 -5.35 -2.32 16.37
N GLN A 15 -4.90 -1.48 17.31
CA GLN A 15 -5.20 -0.06 17.32
C GLN A 15 -4.54 0.58 16.08
N ARG A 16 -5.34 1.24 15.23
CA ARG A 16 -4.80 1.91 14.04
C ARG A 16 -3.95 3.11 14.46
N SER A 17 -2.65 3.07 14.19
CA SER A 17 -1.73 4.16 14.51
C SER A 17 -1.91 5.37 13.58
N LYS A 18 -1.52 6.56 14.03
CA LYS A 18 -1.46 7.77 13.17
C LYS A 18 -0.62 7.54 11.91
N LEU A 19 0.46 6.76 12.04
CA LEU A 19 1.32 6.35 10.93
C LEU A 19 0.56 5.60 9.85
N HIS A 20 -0.37 4.71 10.21
CA HIS A 20 -1.17 3.96 9.23
C HIS A 20 -1.97 4.88 8.31
N TRP A 21 -2.67 5.86 8.87
CA TRP A 21 -3.46 6.82 8.10
C TRP A 21 -2.59 7.75 7.27
N TRP A 22 -1.45 8.16 7.81
CA TRP A 22 -0.49 8.98 7.08
C TRP A 22 0.08 8.26 5.84
N LEU A 23 0.53 7.01 6.00
CA LEU A 23 1.01 6.18 4.88
C LEU A 23 -0.07 5.96 3.81
N LEU A 24 -1.31 5.74 4.23
CA LEU A 24 -2.44 5.61 3.31
C LEU A 24 -2.69 6.90 2.52
N GLY A 25 -2.60 8.06 3.18
CA GLY A 25 -2.65 9.36 2.54
C GLY A 25 -1.55 9.53 1.49
N CYS A 26 -0.30 9.24 1.85
CA CYS A 26 0.83 9.28 0.91
C CYS A 26 0.62 8.37 -0.31
N PHE A 27 0.10 7.16 -0.09
CA PHE A 27 -0.19 6.21 -1.18
C PHE A 27 -1.22 6.79 -2.18
N TYR A 28 -2.28 7.44 -1.70
CA TYR A 28 -3.29 8.05 -2.56
C TYR A 28 -2.83 9.34 -3.23
N VAL A 29 -1.98 10.14 -2.56
CA VAL A 29 -1.34 11.30 -3.20
C VAL A 29 -0.47 10.83 -4.38
N LEU A 30 0.31 9.77 -4.21
CA LEU A 30 1.11 9.17 -5.29
C LEU A 30 0.23 8.67 -6.44
N ALA A 31 -0.96 8.12 -6.14
CA ALA A 31 -1.93 7.72 -7.16
C ALA A 31 -2.41 8.91 -8.02
N VAL A 32 -2.74 10.04 -7.38
CA VAL A 32 -3.13 11.26 -8.09
C VAL A 32 -1.99 11.75 -8.98
N VAL A 33 -0.76 11.83 -8.45
CA VAL A 33 0.42 12.25 -9.22
C VAL A 33 0.65 11.34 -10.42
N TRP A 34 0.49 10.02 -10.24
CA TRP A 34 0.59 9.05 -11.34
C TRP A 34 -0.47 9.30 -12.42
N GLY A 35 -1.73 9.47 -12.02
CA GLY A 35 -2.84 9.77 -12.92
C GLY A 35 -2.63 11.05 -13.74
N ILE A 36 -2.23 12.14 -13.07
CA ILE A 36 -1.90 13.41 -13.72
C ILE A 36 -0.76 13.23 -14.71
N ARG A 37 0.30 12.52 -14.34
CA ARG A 37 1.44 12.26 -15.21
C ARG A 37 1.02 11.52 -16.49
N CYS A 38 0.13 10.54 -16.38
CA CYS A 38 -0.38 9.79 -17.52
C CYS A 38 -1.18 10.66 -18.52
N ALA A 39 -1.70 11.81 -18.08
CA ALA A 39 -2.39 12.75 -18.96
C ALA A 39 -1.45 13.62 -19.79
N TYR A 40 -0.27 14.00 -19.26
CA TYR A 40 0.61 15.02 -19.86
C TYR A 40 1.65 14.48 -20.86
N TYR A 41 2.34 13.38 -20.53
CA TYR A 41 3.58 13.01 -21.22
C TYR A 41 3.47 11.62 -21.83
N PRO A 42 3.24 11.51 -23.15
CA PRO A 42 3.41 10.24 -23.86
C PRO A 42 4.89 9.81 -23.91
N ALA A 43 5.83 10.73 -23.70
CA ALA A 43 7.25 10.43 -23.59
C ALA A 43 7.62 9.85 -22.22
N ALA A 44 8.65 9.00 -22.22
CA ALA A 44 9.24 8.46 -21.00
C ALA A 44 9.75 9.60 -20.10
N SER A 45 9.51 9.50 -18.80
CA SER A 45 9.88 10.56 -17.85
C SER A 45 10.40 9.96 -16.55
N VAL A 46 11.27 10.69 -15.84
CA VAL A 46 11.84 10.23 -14.56
C VAL A 46 10.75 9.92 -13.52
N LEU A 47 9.58 10.57 -13.61
CA LEU A 47 8.42 10.29 -12.78
C LEU A 47 7.88 8.86 -12.93
N GLU A 48 8.09 8.20 -14.07
CA GLU A 48 7.73 6.79 -14.29
C GLU A 48 8.47 5.84 -13.37
N ILE A 49 9.66 6.25 -12.90
CA ILE A 49 10.49 5.45 -12.01
C ILE A 49 10.30 5.91 -10.57
N LEU A 50 10.26 7.23 -10.34
CA LEU A 50 10.19 7.78 -8.98
C LEU A 50 8.86 7.48 -8.30
N VAL A 51 7.73 7.56 -9.00
CA VAL A 51 6.42 7.35 -8.36
C VAL A 51 6.23 5.89 -7.95
N PRO A 52 6.50 4.86 -8.78
CA PRO A 52 6.40 3.47 -8.35
C PRO A 52 7.41 3.15 -7.25
N LEU A 53 8.63 3.69 -7.32
CA LEU A 53 9.62 3.53 -6.26
C LEU A 53 9.14 4.10 -4.92
N ALA A 54 8.54 5.29 -4.93
CA ALA A 54 7.93 5.90 -3.75
C ALA A 54 6.75 5.05 -3.24
N MET A 55 5.91 4.53 -4.13
CA MET A 55 4.80 3.64 -3.75
C MET A 55 5.31 2.34 -3.13
N CYS A 56 6.32 1.69 -3.70
CA CYS A 56 6.98 0.51 -3.13
C CYS A 56 7.55 0.81 -1.74
N THR A 57 8.16 1.99 -1.55
CA THR A 57 8.67 2.43 -0.24
C THR A 57 7.55 2.53 0.79
N VAL A 58 6.46 3.23 0.45
CA VAL A 58 5.29 3.40 1.33
C VAL A 58 4.67 2.04 1.67
N MET A 59 4.50 1.15 0.68
CA MET A 59 3.98 -0.20 0.89
C MET A 59 4.88 -1.05 1.78
N CYS A 60 6.20 -0.96 1.61
CA CYS A 60 7.17 -1.70 2.42
C CYS A 60 7.16 -1.22 3.87
N ILE A 61 7.19 0.10 4.12
CA ILE A 61 7.10 0.67 5.47
C ILE A 61 5.77 0.26 6.13
N TRP A 62 4.67 0.29 5.38
CA TRP A 62 3.37 -0.13 5.88
C TRP A 62 3.34 -1.62 6.23
N ALA A 63 3.90 -2.49 5.38
CA ALA A 63 3.97 -3.92 5.62
C ALA A 63 4.83 -4.25 6.85
N VAL A 64 5.97 -3.57 7.01
CA VAL A 64 6.82 -3.72 8.21
C VAL A 64 6.08 -3.26 9.46
N ALA A 65 5.43 -2.09 9.44
CA ALA A 65 4.64 -1.60 10.57
C ALA A 65 3.48 -2.53 10.94
N ASP A 66 2.75 -3.07 9.95
CA ASP A 66 1.67 -4.04 10.18
C ASP A 66 2.20 -5.37 10.73
N SER A 67 3.37 -5.82 10.26
CA SER A 67 4.03 -7.05 10.73
C SER A 67 4.41 -6.98 12.20
N ILE A 68 4.90 -5.82 12.65
CA ILE A 68 5.23 -5.56 14.05
C ILE A 68 3.95 -5.50 14.89
N ALA A 69 2.93 -4.78 14.43
CA ALA A 69 1.66 -4.63 15.15
C ALA A 69 0.89 -5.95 15.31
N ARG A 70 1.14 -6.93 14.43
CA ARG A 70 0.48 -8.24 14.43
C ARG A 70 1.32 -9.37 15.02
N SER A 71 2.50 -9.07 15.59
CA SER A 71 3.42 -10.08 16.13
C SER A 71 3.85 -11.14 15.10
N HIS A 72 3.87 -10.78 13.81
CA HIS A 72 4.36 -11.62 12.72
C HIS A 72 5.55 -10.93 12.04
N PRO A 73 6.70 -10.77 12.72
CA PRO A 73 7.80 -9.96 12.23
C PRO A 73 8.39 -10.53 10.93
N ILE A 74 8.59 -9.64 9.95
CA ILE A 74 9.29 -9.99 8.71
C ILE A 74 10.79 -10.15 9.01
N PRO A 75 11.44 -11.28 8.64
CA PRO A 75 12.86 -11.48 8.82
C PRO A 75 13.68 -10.35 8.21
N LEU A 76 14.76 -9.91 8.87
CA LEU A 76 15.62 -8.82 8.39
C LEU A 76 16.10 -9.07 6.94
N LEU A 77 16.51 -10.30 6.63
CA LEU A 77 16.96 -10.70 5.31
C LEU A 77 15.84 -10.62 4.23
N ALA A 78 14.59 -10.78 4.65
CA ALA A 78 13.43 -10.70 3.74
C ALA A 78 13.02 -9.25 3.42
N ARG A 79 13.42 -8.26 4.23
CA ARG A 79 13.02 -6.85 4.05
C ARG A 79 13.42 -6.27 2.69
N PHE A 80 14.60 -6.66 2.20
CA PHE A 80 15.08 -6.25 0.88
C PHE A 80 14.17 -6.78 -0.24
N TRP A 81 13.77 -8.05 -0.15
CA TRP A 81 12.85 -8.67 -1.10
C TRP A 81 11.45 -8.05 -1.05
N PHE A 82 10.98 -7.66 0.13
CA PHE A 82 9.74 -6.90 0.29
C PHE A 82 9.75 -5.55 -0.43
N PHE A 83 10.91 -4.92 -0.57
CA PHE A 83 11.04 -3.66 -1.30
C PHE A 83 11.05 -3.87 -2.82
N ILE A 84 11.92 -4.77 -3.30
CA ILE A 84 12.06 -5.04 -4.75
C ILE A 84 10.77 -5.63 -5.33
N LEU A 85 10.18 -6.58 -4.61
CA LEU A 85 8.98 -7.29 -5.03
C LEU A 85 7.73 -6.77 -4.33
N ALA A 86 7.72 -5.50 -3.92
CA ALA A 86 6.63 -4.92 -3.13
C ALA A 86 5.25 -5.13 -3.77
N GLY A 87 5.17 -5.02 -5.11
CA GLY A 87 3.93 -5.22 -5.87
C GLY A 87 3.34 -6.62 -5.76
N ILE A 88 4.11 -7.64 -5.37
CA ILE A 88 3.66 -9.03 -5.23
C ILE A 88 3.71 -9.49 -3.77
N VAL A 89 4.85 -9.25 -3.11
CA VAL A 89 5.12 -9.75 -1.76
C VAL A 89 4.24 -9.05 -0.72
N VAL A 90 3.98 -7.74 -0.84
CA VAL A 90 3.10 -7.04 0.10
C VAL A 90 1.65 -7.53 0.00
N PRO A 91 1.03 -7.64 -1.19
CA PRO A 91 -0.25 -8.31 -1.34
C PRO A 91 -0.27 -9.75 -0.80
N GLY A 92 0.75 -10.55 -1.12
CA GLY A 92 0.88 -11.92 -0.62
C GLY A 92 0.90 -11.98 0.92
N TYR A 93 1.67 -11.09 1.55
CA TYR A 93 1.71 -10.93 3.00
C TYR A 93 0.34 -10.55 3.59
N ILE A 94 -0.39 -9.64 2.96
CA ILE A 94 -1.73 -9.23 3.43
C ILE A 94 -2.71 -10.40 3.37
N VAL A 95 -2.70 -11.16 2.29
CA VAL A 95 -3.56 -12.34 2.12
C VAL A 95 -3.19 -13.43 3.13
N TRP A 96 -1.90 -13.68 3.32
CA TRP A 96 -1.43 -14.66 4.30
C TRP A 96 -1.78 -14.27 5.74
N SER A 97 -1.54 -13.02 6.13
CA SER A 97 -1.75 -12.55 7.52
C SER A 97 -3.22 -12.29 7.89
N ARG A 98 -4.12 -12.10 6.90
CA ARG A 98 -5.52 -11.70 7.14
C ARG A 98 -6.56 -12.62 6.47
N GLY A 99 -6.13 -13.66 5.76
CA GLY A 99 -6.99 -14.59 5.01
C GLY A 99 -7.87 -13.88 3.97
N TRP A 100 -9.08 -14.40 3.76
CA TRP A 100 -10.07 -13.87 2.80
C TRP A 100 -10.46 -12.41 3.04
N ARG A 101 -10.45 -11.94 4.30
CA ARG A 101 -10.69 -10.53 4.63
C ARG A 101 -9.56 -9.62 4.13
N GLY A 102 -8.35 -10.15 4.01
CA GLY A 102 -7.21 -9.47 3.39
C GLY A 102 -7.43 -9.21 1.91
N VAL A 103 -7.96 -10.21 1.18
CA VAL A 103 -8.28 -10.10 -0.25
C VAL A 103 -9.28 -8.99 -0.50
N GLY A 104 -10.39 -8.94 0.26
CA GLY A 104 -11.39 -7.89 0.10
C GLY A 104 -10.83 -6.48 0.30
N LYS A 105 -9.95 -6.30 1.31
CA LYS A 105 -9.27 -5.00 1.53
C LYS A 105 -8.31 -4.65 0.41
N LEU A 106 -7.54 -5.63 -0.07
CA LEU A 106 -6.62 -5.43 -1.18
C LEU A 106 -7.40 -4.99 -2.44
N LEU A 107 -8.47 -5.69 -2.80
CA LEU A 107 -9.33 -5.34 -3.93
C LEU A 107 -9.93 -3.94 -3.78
N MET A 108 -10.47 -3.61 -2.61
CA MET A 108 -11.02 -2.28 -2.33
C MET A 108 -9.97 -1.18 -2.55
N HIS A 109 -8.74 -1.37 -2.05
CA HIS A 109 -7.67 -0.40 -2.25
C HIS A 109 -7.20 -0.33 -3.70
N SER A 110 -7.13 -1.47 -4.42
CA SER A 110 -6.79 -1.49 -5.85
C SER A 110 -7.82 -0.75 -6.69
N ILE A 111 -9.12 -0.95 -6.43
CA ILE A 111 -10.21 -0.25 -7.11
C ILE A 111 -10.16 1.25 -6.80
N ALA A 112 -10.02 1.62 -5.54
CA ALA A 112 -9.93 3.03 -5.13
C ALA A 112 -8.70 3.71 -5.73
N TRP A 113 -7.54 3.03 -5.73
CA TRP A 113 -6.31 3.52 -6.34
C TRP A 113 -6.49 3.76 -7.84
N TYR A 114 -7.02 2.77 -8.57
CA TYR A 114 -7.26 2.88 -10.00
C TYR A 114 -8.26 4.01 -10.31
N GLY A 115 -9.34 4.11 -9.53
CA GLY A 115 -10.33 5.17 -9.66
C GLY A 115 -9.74 6.56 -9.45
N ILE A 116 -8.86 6.73 -8.46
CA ILE A 116 -8.17 8.00 -8.19
C ILE A 116 -7.17 8.33 -9.31
N CYS A 117 -6.42 7.35 -9.82
CA CYS A 117 -5.55 7.53 -10.98
C CYS A 117 -6.35 8.01 -12.20
N LEU A 118 -7.48 7.35 -12.50
CA LEU A 118 -8.36 7.75 -13.59
C LEU A 118 -8.94 9.16 -13.37
N ALA A 119 -9.44 9.46 -12.18
CA ALA A 119 -9.97 10.78 -11.84
C ALA A 119 -8.91 11.87 -12.03
N GLY A 120 -7.68 11.66 -11.57
CA GLY A 120 -6.56 12.57 -11.79
C GLY A 120 -6.22 12.76 -13.27
N MET A 121 -6.21 11.67 -14.04
CA MET A 121 -5.99 11.72 -15.48
C MET A 121 -7.09 12.52 -16.21
N PHE A 122 -8.36 12.24 -15.92
CA PHE A 122 -9.50 12.94 -16.54
C PHE A 122 -9.55 14.41 -16.13
N ALA A 123 -9.41 14.72 -14.84
CA ALA A 123 -9.39 16.10 -14.35
C ALA A 123 -8.26 16.91 -14.99
N MET A 124 -7.08 16.30 -15.18
CA MET A 124 -5.99 16.98 -15.86
C MET A 124 -6.28 17.20 -17.35
N ARG A 125 -6.86 16.20 -18.02
CA ARG A 125 -7.26 16.32 -19.43
C ARG A 125 -8.33 17.39 -19.65
N THR A 126 -9.34 17.48 -18.79
CA THR A 126 -10.38 18.53 -18.92
C THR A 126 -9.79 19.92 -18.75
N VAL A 127 -8.86 20.10 -17.81
CA VAL A 127 -8.13 21.37 -17.61
C VAL A 127 -7.28 21.74 -18.83
N LEU A 128 -6.58 20.78 -19.43
CA LEU A 128 -5.67 21.05 -20.56
C LEU A 128 -6.38 21.29 -21.88
N TYR A 129 -7.42 20.51 -22.17
CA TYR A 129 -8.06 20.48 -23.48
C TYR A 129 -9.43 21.16 -23.50
N GLY A 130 -9.94 21.62 -22.35
CA GLY A 130 -11.23 22.31 -22.27
C GLY A 130 -12.43 21.45 -22.67
N TRP A 131 -12.33 20.13 -22.56
CA TRP A 131 -13.46 19.22 -22.78
C TRP A 131 -14.46 19.39 -21.62
N ALA A 132 -15.47 20.23 -21.83
CA ALA A 132 -16.70 20.30 -21.06
C ALA A 132 -17.86 19.90 -21.97
#